data_AF-A0A1Y2A1M8-F1
#
_entry.id   AF-A0A1Y2A1M8-F1
#
_cell.length_a   1.000
_cell.length_b   1.000
_cell.length_c   1.000
_cell.angle_alpha   90.00
_cell.angle_beta   90.00
_cell.angle_gamma   90.00
#
_symmetry.space_group_name_H-M   'P 1'
#
loop_
_entity.id
_entity.type
_entity.pdbx_description
1 polymer ?
#
loop_
_entity_poly.entity_id
_entity_poly.type
_entity_poly.pdbx_seq_one_letter_code
_entity_poly.pdbx_strand_id
1 'polypeptide(L)'
;TYKTETHSLGARLKGFAWEDIPPTFQDAISTCRSLNFRFLWIDSLCIIQDDIDGWAEESSRMSGIYSNAALTIAAAAAKDDIEKFLNSRSSECKSFPVITGNFRTEIMTRRVLHGPRETTKPGPPIRRGWVLQERF
;
A
#
# COMPACT_ATOMS: atom_id res chain seq x y z
N THR A 1 15.76 -4.76 0.82
CA THR A 1 14.50 -5.28 1.39
C THR A 1 14.56 -5.15 2.89
N TYR A 2 13.72 -4.31 3.45
CA TYR A 2 13.71 -4.07 4.89
C TYR A 2 12.98 -5.21 5.60
N LYS A 3 13.74 -6.07 6.29
CA LYS A 3 13.21 -7.28 6.93
C LYS A 3 13.75 -7.50 8.33
N THR A 4 13.11 -8.39 9.07
CA THR A 4 13.56 -8.93 10.36
C THR A 4 14.24 -10.27 10.14
N GLU A 5 15.45 -10.37 10.66
CA GLU A 5 16.26 -11.59 10.70
C GLU A 5 16.72 -11.79 12.13
N THR A 6 17.18 -12.99 12.47
CA THR A 6 17.54 -13.38 13.84
C THR A 6 18.53 -12.39 14.46
N HIS A 7 19.52 -11.95 13.69
CA HIS A 7 20.53 -10.99 14.13
C HIS A 7 19.97 -9.57 14.34
N SER A 8 18.89 -9.19 13.66
CA SER A 8 18.31 -7.84 13.71
C SER A 8 17.09 -7.74 14.62
N LEU A 9 16.50 -8.86 15.05
CA LEU A 9 15.33 -8.92 15.93
C LEU A 9 15.48 -8.05 17.19
N GLY A 10 16.63 -8.11 17.86
CA GLY A 10 16.89 -7.32 19.06
C GLY A 10 16.87 -5.80 18.82
N ALA A 11 17.25 -5.35 17.63
CA ALA A 11 17.12 -3.94 17.24
C ALA A 11 15.67 -3.60 16.89
N ARG A 12 14.97 -4.47 16.15
CA ARG A 12 13.56 -4.31 15.75
C ARG A 12 12.62 -4.16 16.95
N LEU A 13 12.86 -4.91 18.02
CA LEU A 13 12.07 -4.83 19.26
C LEU A 13 12.23 -3.51 20.02
N LYS A 14 13.33 -2.78 19.81
CA LYS A 14 13.55 -1.46 20.44
C LYS A 14 12.79 -0.35 19.72
N GLY A 15 12.25 -0.63 18.54
CA GLY A 15 11.59 0.34 17.68
C GLY A 15 12.46 0.75 16.49
N PHE A 16 12.01 1.79 15.79
CA PHE A 16 12.54 2.21 14.51
C PHE A 16 12.67 3.73 14.49
N ALA A 17 13.78 4.26 13.97
CA ALA A 17 13.84 5.67 13.57
C ALA A 17 12.95 5.87 12.34
N TRP A 18 12.25 7.00 12.25
CA TRP A 18 11.28 7.22 11.18
C TRP A 18 11.94 7.24 9.80
N GLU A 19 13.15 7.80 9.74
CA GLU A 19 13.96 8.01 8.55
C GLU A 19 14.48 6.67 7.99
N ASP A 20 14.64 5.66 8.84
CA ASP A 20 15.14 4.34 8.48
C ASP A 20 14.02 3.42 7.96
N ILE A 21 12.75 3.80 8.13
CA ILE A 21 11.61 3.01 7.68
C ILE A 21 11.41 3.25 6.18
N PRO A 22 11.22 2.20 5.37
CA PRO A 22 10.95 2.36 3.95
C PRO A 22 9.69 3.22 3.68
N PRO A 23 9.68 4.04 2.62
CA PRO A 23 8.56 4.91 2.28
C PRO A 23 7.17 4.22 2.26
N THR A 24 7.07 2.99 1.74
CA THR A 24 5.81 2.23 1.72
C THR A 24 5.31 1.94 3.14
N PHE A 25 6.22 1.62 4.05
CA PHE A 25 5.88 1.33 5.45
C PHE A 25 5.54 2.61 6.20
N GLN A 26 6.20 3.73 5.91
CA GLN A 26 5.83 5.03 6.46
C GLN A 26 4.39 5.41 6.09
N ASP A 27 4.00 5.23 4.83
CA ASP A 27 2.63 5.49 4.37
C ASP A 27 1.62 4.54 5.05
N ALA A 28 1.96 3.26 5.21
CA ALA A 28 1.12 2.28 5.91
C ALA A 28 0.92 2.64 7.39
N ILE A 29 2.01 2.99 8.10
CA ILE A 29 1.96 3.43 9.51
C ILE A 29 1.13 4.70 9.65
N SER A 30 1.33 5.68 8.76
CA SER A 30 0.58 6.93 8.75
C SER A 30 -0.91 6.69 8.52
N THR A 31 -1.25 5.76 7.62
CA THR A 31 -2.63 5.36 7.34
C THR A 31 -3.27 4.70 8.57
N CYS A 32 -2.62 3.71 9.18
CA CYS A 32 -3.12 3.05 10.39
C CYS A 32 -3.35 4.05 11.53
N ARG A 33 -2.39 4.94 11.81
CA ARG A 33 -2.51 5.96 12.85
C ARG A 33 -3.66 6.93 12.57
N SER A 34 -3.82 7.37 11.33
CA SER A 34 -4.91 8.28 10.93
C SER A 34 -6.29 7.65 11.07
N LEU A 35 -6.38 6.33 10.89
CA LEU A 35 -7.59 5.53 11.08
C LEU A 35 -7.75 5.00 12.53
N ASN A 36 -6.90 5.46 13.45
CA ASN A 36 -6.91 5.09 14.86
C ASN A 36 -6.66 3.59 15.14
N PHE A 37 -5.93 2.90 14.25
CA PHE A 37 -5.42 1.55 14.50
C PHE A 37 -4.06 1.60 15.19
N ARG A 38 -3.92 0.82 16.27
CA ARG A 38 -2.69 0.75 17.08
C ARG A 38 -1.65 -0.21 16.52
N PHE A 39 -2.09 -1.27 15.85
CA PHE A 39 -1.23 -2.36 15.39
C PHE A 39 -1.26 -2.44 13.87
N LEU A 40 -0.08 -2.68 13.30
CA LEU A 40 0.12 -2.93 11.89
C LEU A 40 1.01 -4.16 11.80
N TRP A 41 0.57 -5.14 11.02
CA TRP A 41 1.34 -6.33 10.73
C TRP A 41 1.91 -6.21 9.32
N ILE A 42 3.22 -6.41 9.19
CA ILE A 42 3.94 -6.47 7.91
C ILE A 42 4.79 -7.74 7.97
N ASP A 43 4.54 -8.68 7.08
CA ASP A 43 5.18 -9.99 7.02
C ASP A 43 6.71 -9.93 7.16
N SER A 44 7.37 -9.06 6.40
CA SER A 44 8.81 -8.86 6.43
C SER A 44 9.34 -8.34 7.77
N LEU A 45 8.52 -7.71 8.60
CA LEU A 45 8.89 -7.21 9.94
C LEU A 45 8.47 -8.15 11.07
N CYS A 46 7.30 -8.78 10.95
CA CYS A 46 6.68 -9.58 11.99
C CYS A 46 7.07 -11.06 11.93
N ILE A 47 7.66 -11.52 10.83
CA ILE A 47 8.18 -12.88 10.67
C ILE A 47 9.71 -12.80 10.55
N ILE A 48 10.42 -13.67 11.28
CA ILE A 48 11.87 -13.85 11.17
C ILE A 48 12.17 -14.55 9.85
N GLN A 49 12.84 -13.88 8.92
CA GLN A 49 12.97 -14.34 7.54
C GLN A 49 14.07 -15.38 7.31
N ASP A 50 15.04 -15.48 8.23
CA ASP A 50 16.16 -16.44 8.16
C ASP A 50 15.92 -17.72 8.98
N ASP A 51 14.78 -17.82 9.67
CA ASP A 51 14.30 -19.03 10.34
C ASP A 51 13.29 -19.75 9.44
N ILE A 52 13.74 -20.80 8.75
CA ILE A 52 12.93 -21.53 7.76
C ILE A 52 11.73 -22.22 8.42
N ASP A 53 11.93 -22.82 9.59
CA ASP A 53 10.87 -23.57 10.28
C ASP A 53 9.84 -22.59 10.86
N GLY A 54 10.31 -21.51 11.50
CA GLY A 54 9.43 -20.44 11.98
C GLY A 54 8.68 -19.74 10.85
N TRP A 55 9.34 -19.51 9.71
CA TRP A 55 8.68 -18.94 8.53
C TRP A 55 7.60 -19.88 7.97
N ALA A 56 7.86 -21.19 7.93
CA ALA A 56 6.87 -22.17 7.47
C ALA A 56 5.63 -22.19 8.38
N GLU A 57 5.81 -22.11 9.69
CA GLU A 57 4.71 -22.00 10.64
C GLU A 57 3.92 -20.70 10.44
N GLU A 58 4.58 -19.55 10.40
CA GLU A 58 3.91 -18.25 10.29
C GLU A 58 3.24 -18.05 8.93
N SER A 59 3.86 -18.52 7.84
CA SER A 59 3.25 -18.47 6.49
C SER A 59 1.98 -19.33 6.39
N SER A 60 1.90 -20.45 7.12
CA SER A 60 0.68 -21.25 7.19
C SER A 60 -0.50 -20.52 7.86
N ARG A 61 -0.19 -19.55 8.74
CA ARG A 61 -1.15 -18.74 9.49
C ARG A 61 -1.52 -17.44 8.79
N MET A 62 -0.82 -17.08 7.73
CA MET A 62 -0.95 -15.80 7.03
C MET A 62 -2.37 -15.53 6.51
N SER A 63 -3.06 -16.56 5.99
CA SER A 63 -4.47 -16.43 5.58
C SER A 63 -5.39 -16.08 6.76
N GLY A 64 -5.12 -16.65 7.94
CA GLY A 64 -5.81 -16.32 9.19
C GLY A 64 -5.55 -14.88 9.63
N ILE A 65 -4.32 -14.41 9.49
CA ILE A 65 -3.95 -13.02 9.83
C ILE A 65 -4.69 -12.03 8.92
N TYR A 66 -4.69 -12.26 7.61
CA TYR A 66 -5.41 -11.38 6.67
C TYR A 66 -6.93 -11.42 6.87
N SER A 67 -7.53 -12.61 6.99
CA SER A 67 -8.99 -12.75 7.16
C SER A 67 -9.53 -12.19 8.47
N ASN A 68 -8.70 -12.15 9.52
CA ASN A 68 -9.07 -11.57 10.82
C ASN A 68 -8.58 -10.12 11.01
N ALA A 69 -7.95 -9.52 9.99
CA ALA A 69 -7.56 -8.13 10.05
C ALA A 69 -8.79 -7.22 10.00
N ALA A 70 -8.81 -6.18 10.84
CA ALA A 70 -9.85 -5.16 10.78
C ALA A 70 -9.80 -4.36 9.46
N LEU A 71 -8.59 -4.25 8.88
CA LEU A 71 -8.33 -3.57 7.62
C LEU A 71 -7.06 -4.14 6.98
N THR A 72 -7.09 -4.35 5.66
CA THR A 72 -5.92 -4.70 4.86
C THR A 72 -5.56 -3.54 3.94
N ILE A 73 -4.30 -3.09 4.01
CA ILE A 73 -3.77 -2.02 3.14
C ILE A 73 -3.06 -2.66 1.95
N ALA A 74 -3.67 -2.55 0.77
CA ALA A 74 -3.02 -2.93 -0.48
C ALA A 74 -2.40 -1.70 -1.16
N ALA A 75 -1.08 -1.61 -1.18
CA ALA A 75 -0.33 -0.51 -1.82
C ALA A 75 -0.35 -0.64 -3.36
N ALA A 76 -1.53 -0.47 -3.97
CA ALA A 76 -1.78 -0.71 -5.40
C ALA A 76 -0.99 0.20 -6.36
N ALA A 77 -0.38 1.27 -5.86
CA ALA A 77 0.41 2.22 -6.64
C ALA A 77 1.93 2.06 -6.45
N ALA A 78 2.38 1.26 -5.47
CA ALA A 78 3.79 1.03 -5.17
C ALA A 78 4.25 -0.28 -5.79
N LYS A 79 5.43 -0.28 -6.41
CA LYS A 79 6.06 -1.48 -6.98
C LYS A 79 6.76 -2.32 -5.92
N ASP A 80 7.34 -1.68 -4.91
CA ASP A 80 8.15 -2.28 -3.84
C ASP A 80 8.08 -1.45 -2.54
N ASP A 81 8.94 -1.75 -1.56
CA ASP A 81 8.98 -1.10 -0.24
C ASP A 81 9.56 0.32 -0.28
N ILE A 82 10.17 0.76 -1.39
CA ILE A 82 10.82 2.07 -1.53
C ILE A 82 9.95 3.16 -2.16
N GLU A 83 8.73 2.82 -2.61
CA GLU A 83 7.81 3.76 -3.26
C GLU A 83 6.63 4.15 -2.36
N LYS A 84 6.40 5.46 -2.19
CA LYS A 84 5.17 5.94 -1.54
C LYS A 84 3.94 5.56 -2.35
N PHE A 85 2.87 5.14 -1.67
CA PHE A 85 1.56 4.92 -2.30
C PHE A 85 0.57 6.08 -2.03
N LEU A 86 0.88 6.97 -1.09
CA LEU A 86 0.14 8.20 -0.80
C LEU A 86 0.70 9.43 -1.55
N ASN A 87 1.11 9.24 -2.81
CA ASN A 87 1.62 10.35 -3.61
C ASN A 87 0.55 11.43 -3.84
N SER A 88 1.00 12.68 -3.89
CA SER A 88 0.14 13.81 -4.22
C SER A 88 -0.47 13.59 -5.60
N ARG A 89 -1.80 13.49 -5.66
CA ARG A 89 -2.52 13.31 -6.92
C ARG A 89 -2.55 14.65 -7.64
N SER A 90 -2.29 14.64 -8.95
CA SER A 90 -2.46 15.88 -9.71
C SER A 90 -3.90 16.38 -9.57
N SER A 91 -4.02 17.62 -9.12
CA SER A 91 -5.25 18.39 -9.12
C SER A 91 -5.52 19.03 -10.47
N GLU A 92 -4.65 18.77 -11.47
CA GLU A 92 -4.75 19.32 -12.81
C GLU A 92 -6.13 19.07 -13.41
N CYS A 93 -6.90 20.15 -13.45
CA CYS A 93 -8.13 20.27 -14.18
C CYS A 93 -7.78 21.01 -15.47
N LYS A 94 -8.09 20.42 -16.62
CA LYS A 94 -7.91 21.10 -17.92
C LYS A 94 -9.19 21.85 -18.22
N SER A 95 -9.09 23.16 -18.43
CA SER A 95 -10.22 23.98 -18.82
C SER A 95 -10.17 24.27 -20.32
N PHE A 96 -11.34 24.26 -20.95
CA PHE A 96 -11.50 24.59 -22.36
C PHE A 96 -12.69 25.53 -22.53
N PRO A 97 -12.53 26.67 -23.21
CA PRO A 97 -13.64 27.55 -23.48
C PRO A 97 -14.60 26.91 -24.49
N VAL A 98 -15.89 26.96 -24.21
CA VAL A 98 -16.95 26.56 -25.14
C VAL A 98 -17.79 27.78 -25.49
N ILE A 99 -17.87 28.06 -26.78
CA ILE A 99 -18.63 29.18 -27.34
C ILE A 99 -19.76 28.59 -28.17
N THR A 100 -21.01 29.01 -27.90
CA THR A 100 -22.19 28.59 -28.67
C THR A 100 -23.06 29.82 -28.90
N GLY A 101 -22.97 30.40 -30.10
CA GLY A 101 -23.55 31.71 -30.39
C GLY A 101 -22.96 32.79 -29.47
N ASN A 102 -23.81 33.50 -28.75
CA ASN A 102 -23.40 34.55 -27.80
C ASN A 102 -23.05 34.01 -26.40
N PHE A 103 -23.21 32.71 -26.16
CA PHE A 103 -22.88 32.10 -24.88
C PHE A 103 -21.43 31.66 -24.84
N ARG A 104 -20.70 32.11 -23.81
CA ARG A 104 -19.35 31.64 -23.48
C ARG A 104 -19.38 30.97 -22.11
N THR A 105 -18.91 29.74 -22.06
CA THR A 105 -18.72 28.99 -20.82
C THR A 105 -17.35 28.33 -20.81
N GLU A 106 -16.95 27.78 -19.68
CA GLU A 106 -15.72 27.03 -19.52
C GLU A 106 -16.06 25.61 -19.08
N ILE A 107 -15.60 24.61 -19.85
CA ILE A 107 -15.71 23.22 -19.45
C ILE A 107 -14.42 22.82 -18.76
N MET A 108 -14.57 22.36 -17.53
CA MET A 108 -13.51 21.82 -16.69
C MET A 108 -13.51 20.30 -16.82
N THR A 109 -12.40 19.72 -17.26
CA THR A 109 -12.22 18.28 -17.40
C THR A 109 -11.12 17.80 -16.47
N ARG A 110 -11.34 16.67 -15.80
CA ARG A 110 -10.34 16.00 -14.98
C ARG A 110 -10.12 14.59 -15.51
N ARG A 111 -8.89 14.10 -15.43
CA ARG A 111 -8.60 12.69 -15.71
C ARG A 111 -9.44 11.82 -14.78
N VAL A 112 -10.20 10.89 -15.35
CA VAL A 112 -10.93 9.89 -14.59
C VAL A 112 -9.92 9.07 -13.79
N LEU A 113 -10.01 9.14 -12.46
CA LEU A 113 -9.08 8.46 -11.55
C LEU A 113 -9.36 6.95 -11.43
N HIS A 114 -10.60 6.54 -11.73
CA HIS A 114 -11.04 5.14 -11.68
C HIS A 114 -11.86 4.82 -12.94
N GLY A 115 -11.28 4.07 -13.87
CA GLY A 115 -12.00 3.55 -15.02
C GLY A 115 -12.87 2.34 -14.63
N PRO A 116 -13.76 1.87 -15.53
CA PRO A 116 -14.46 0.60 -15.35
C PRO A 116 -13.46 -0.51 -15.02
N ARG A 117 -13.79 -1.34 -14.02
CA ARG A 117 -12.94 -2.41 -13.47
C ARG A 117 -12.35 -3.35 -14.53
N GLU A 118 -13.05 -3.48 -15.67
CA GLU A 118 -12.68 -4.28 -16.85
C GLU A 118 -11.56 -3.67 -17.70
N THR A 119 -11.35 -2.35 -17.64
CA THR A 119 -10.39 -1.61 -18.47
C THR A 119 -9.13 -1.18 -17.71
N THR A 120 -9.16 -1.27 -16.38
CA THR A 120 -8.02 -0.89 -15.53
C THR A 120 -6.94 -1.96 -15.61
N LYS A 121 -5.74 -1.57 -16.08
CA LYS A 121 -4.57 -2.46 -16.06
C LYS A 121 -4.31 -2.93 -14.62
N PRO A 122 -4.05 -4.23 -14.41
CA PRO A 122 -3.69 -4.75 -13.09
C PRO A 122 -2.51 -3.97 -12.50
N GLY A 123 -2.70 -3.36 -11.32
CA GLY A 123 -1.65 -2.64 -10.58
C GLY A 123 -0.53 -3.58 -10.12
N PRO A 124 0.66 -3.07 -9.76
CA PRO A 124 1.82 -3.89 -9.44
C PRO A 124 1.56 -5.05 -8.47
N PRO A 125 0.78 -4.91 -7.38
CA PRO A 125 0.58 -6.01 -6.44
C PRO A 125 -0.07 -7.24 -7.06
N ILE A 126 -1.05 -7.09 -7.95
CA ILE A 126 -1.85 -8.23 -8.47
C ILE A 126 -1.05 -9.19 -9.37
N ARG A 127 0.19 -8.83 -9.71
CA ARG A 127 1.14 -9.71 -10.43
C ARG A 127 1.93 -10.62 -9.49
N ARG A 128 1.84 -10.42 -8.17
CA ARG A 128 2.55 -11.22 -7.16
C ARG A 128 1.66 -12.40 -6.75
N GLY A 129 2.25 -13.60 -6.69
CA GLY A 129 1.51 -14.83 -6.35
C GLY A 129 0.80 -14.81 -5.00
N TRP A 130 1.33 -14.05 -4.04
CA TRP A 130 0.79 -13.91 -2.68
C TRP A 130 -0.49 -13.08 -2.58
N VAL A 131 -0.87 -12.32 -3.61
CA VAL A 131 -2.05 -11.43 -3.54
C VAL A 131 -3.38 -12.18 -3.43
N LEU A 132 -3.43 -13.48 -3.72
CA LEU A 132 -4.66 -14.25 -3.47
C LEU A 132 -5.00 -14.30 -1.97
N GLN A 133 -4.00 -14.43 -1.10
CA GLN A 133 -4.20 -14.49 0.35
C GLN A 133 -4.54 -13.13 0.97
N GLU A 134 -4.16 -12.03 0.32
CA GLU A 134 -4.47 -10.67 0.77
C GLU A 134 -5.92 -10.25 0.41
N ARG A 135 -6.63 -11.04 -0.41
CA ARG A 135 -7.88 -10.62 -1.08
C ARG A 135 -9.15 -11.26 -0.50
N PHE A 136 -9.01 -12.30 0.30
CA PHE A 136 -10.08 -13.12 0.87
C PHE A 136 -9.81 -13.38 2.35
#